data_AF-A0A3C0HEM1-F1
#
_entry.id   AF-A0A3C0HEM1-F1
#
_cell.length_a   1.000
_cell.length_b   1.000
_cell.length_c   1.000
_cell.angle_alpha   90.00
_cell.angle_beta   90.00
_cell.angle_gamma   90.00
#
_symmetry.space_group_name_H-M   'P 1'
#
loop_
_entity.id
_entity.type
_entity.pdbx_description
1 polymer ?
#
loop_
_entity_poly.entity_id
_entity_poly.type
_entity_poly.pdbx_seq_one_letter_code
_entity_poly.pdbx_strand_id
1 'polypeptide(L)' 'MVAGNIINNVKCDHCGIDYVILAERADMESWVSGDKYIQEALPYLTAAERELLISKTCDKCWKKMYGIDDEE' A
#
# COMPACT_ATOMS: atom_id res chain seq x y z
N MET A 1 10.95 -7.44 20.31
CA MET A 1 10.65 -7.04 18.91
C MET A 1 11.82 -6.23 18.42
N VAL A 2 12.43 -6.60 17.30
CA VAL A 2 13.52 -5.81 16.71
C VAL A 2 12.87 -4.67 15.96
N ALA A 3 12.94 -3.46 16.52
CA ALA A 3 12.54 -2.25 15.79
C ALA A 3 13.37 -2.17 14.50
N GLY A 4 12.70 -2.14 13.36
CA GLY A 4 13.41 -2.13 12.09
C GLY A 4 12.48 -1.90 10.91
N ASN A 5 12.84 -0.94 10.07
CA ASN A 5 12.15 -0.73 8.81
C ASN A 5 12.47 -1.87 7.84
N ILE A 6 11.46 -2.30 7.09
CA ILE A 6 11.60 -3.22 5.97
C ILE A 6 11.30 -2.49 4.65
N ILE A 7 11.95 -2.97 3.60
CA ILE A 7 11.76 -2.51 2.23
C ILE A 7 10.82 -3.50 1.55
N ASN A 8 9.63 -3.04 1.17
CA ASN A 8 8.66 -3.84 0.42
C ASN A 8 8.72 -3.42 -1.06
N ASN A 9 9.14 -4.33 -1.93
CA ASN A 9 9.03 -4.15 -3.38
C ASN A 9 7.68 -4.69 -3.84
N VAL A 10 6.81 -3.81 -4.31
CA VAL A 10 5.46 -4.15 -4.75
C VAL A 10 5.29 -3.77 -6.21
N LYS A 11 5.10 -4.79 -7.05
CA LYS A 11 4.77 -4.61 -8.46
C LYS A 11 3.29 -4.30 -8.61
N CYS A 12 2.97 -3.31 -9.46
CA CYS A 12 1.60 -3.06 -9.88
C CYS A 12 1.18 -4.08 -10.94
N ASP A 13 0.04 -4.74 -10.76
CA ASP A 13 -0.46 -5.78 -11.69
C ASP A 13 -0.98 -5.21 -13.02
N HIS A 14 -1.22 -3.90 -13.09
CA HIS A 14 -1.75 -3.23 -14.27
C HIS A 14 -0.69 -2.60 -15.17
N CYS A 15 0.33 -1.95 -14.59
CA CYS A 15 1.40 -1.30 -15.37
C CYS A 15 2.75 -2.01 -15.27
N GLY A 16 2.89 -2.97 -14.36
CA GLY A 16 4.12 -3.74 -14.16
C GLY A 16 5.27 -2.97 -13.51
N ILE A 17 5.07 -1.71 -13.09
CA ILE A 17 6.10 -0.92 -12.41
C ILE A 17 6.25 -1.41 -10.97
N ASP A 18 7.50 -1.55 -10.52
CA ASP A 18 7.85 -1.83 -9.13
C ASP A 18 7.91 -0.55 -8.30
N TYR A 19 7.32 -0.60 -7.12
CA TYR A 19 7.28 0.47 -6.14
C TYR A 19 7.93 0.01 -4.84
N VAL A 20 8.66 0.91 -4.20
CA VAL A 20 9.31 0.65 -2.92
C VAL A 20 8.51 1.30 -1.80
N ILE A 21 8.05 0.49 -0.84
CA ILE A 21 7.34 0.96 0.36
C ILE A 21 8.20 0.65 1.58
N LEU A 22 8.54 1.70 2.33
CA LEU A 22 9.22 1.59 3.62
C LEU A 22 8.17 1.53 4.73
N ALA A 23 8.22 0.48 5.54
CA ALA A 23 7.33 0.30 6.67
C ALA A 23 8.07 -0.33 7.84
N GLU A 24 7.61 -0.05 9.06
CA GLU A 24 8.10 -0.71 10.26
C GLU A 24 7.68 -2.19 10.23
N ARG A 25 8.60 -3.08 10.64
CA ARG A 25 8.39 -4.53 10.54
C ARG A 25 7.21 -5.01 11.38
N ALA A 26 7.13 -4.63 12.65
CA ALA A 26 6.07 -5.06 13.55
C ALA A 26 4.70 -4.55 13.08
N ASP A 27 4.62 -3.35 12.53
CA ASP A 27 3.40 -2.83 11.92
C ASP A 27 2.95 -3.66 10.71
N MET A 28 3.88 -4.00 9.82
CA MET A 28 3.62 -4.90 8.70
C MET A 28 3.16 -6.29 9.18
N GLU A 29 3.77 -6.83 10.24
CA GLU A 29 3.38 -8.10 10.84
C GLU A 29 1.97 -8.04 11.46
N SER A 30 1.62 -6.95 12.17
CA SER A 30 0.26 -6.73 12.69
C SER A 30 -0.79 -6.68 11.59
N TRP A 31 -0.48 -6.07 10.44
CA TRP A 31 -1.39 -6.08 9.30
C TRP A 31 -1.50 -7.48 8.65
N VAL A 32 -0.37 -8.12 8.34
CA VAL A 32 -0.34 -9.42 7.64
C VAL A 32 -0.94 -10.55 8.48
N SER A 33 -0.80 -10.48 9.81
CA SER A 33 -1.43 -11.44 10.74
C SER A 33 -2.94 -11.22 10.93
N GLY A 34 -3.48 -10.07 10.52
CA GLY A 34 -4.87 -9.68 10.75
C GLY A 34 -5.16 -9.13 12.15
N ASP A 35 -4.14 -8.85 12.96
CA ASP A 35 -4.27 -8.23 14.28
C ASP A 35 -4.84 -6.81 14.20
N LYS A 36 -4.48 -6.08 13.14
CA LYS A 36 -4.95 -4.71 12.87
C LYS A 36 -5.33 -4.52 11.42
N TYR A 37 -6.29 -3.62 11.15
CA TYR A 37 -6.53 -3.17 9.79
C TYR A 37 -5.37 -2.33 9.26
N ILE A 38 -5.20 -2.25 7.94
CA ILE A 38 -4.05 -1.58 7.33
C ILE A 38 -3.93 -0.10 7.71
N GLN A 39 -5.06 0.59 7.93
CA GLN A 39 -5.07 1.99 8.37
C GLN A 39 -4.62 2.19 9.82
N GLU A 40 -4.72 1.15 10.65
CA GLU A 40 -4.32 1.17 12.06
C GLU A 40 -2.88 0.68 12.22
N ALA A 41 -2.49 -0.33 11.44
CA ALA A 41 -1.15 -0.87 11.42
C ALA A 41 -0.15 0.06 10.73
N LEU A 42 -0.52 0.62 9.57
CA LEU A 42 0.37 1.44 8.72
C LEU A 42 -0.18 2.87 8.54
N PRO A 43 -0.49 3.62 9.62
CA PRO A 43 -1.17 4.91 9.53
C PRO A 43 -0.33 6.00 8.86
N TYR A 44 1.00 5.82 8.83
CA TYR A 44 1.95 6.74 8.20
C TYR A 44 2.07 6.55 6.69
N LEU A 45 1.55 5.45 6.13
CA LEU A 45 1.48 5.27 4.69
C LEU A 45 0.30 6.05 4.10
N THR A 46 0.53 6.66 2.95
CA THR A 46 -0.53 7.31 2.18
C THR A 46 -1.62 6.29 1.81
N ALA A 47 -2.83 6.78 1.50
CA ALA A 47 -3.90 5.91 1.00
C ALA A 47 -3.47 5.12 -0.24
N ALA A 48 -2.73 5.75 -1.15
CA ALA A 48 -2.19 5.14 -2.35
C ALA A 48 -1.20 3.98 -2.06
N GLU A 49 -0.28 4.16 -1.10
CA GLU A 49 0.67 3.10 -0.72
C GLU A 49 -0.02 1.92 -0.04
N ARG A 50 -1.00 2.19 0.82
CA ARG A 50 -1.84 1.16 1.44
C ARG A 50 -2.62 0.40 0.37
N GLU A 51 -3.18 1.10 -0.61
CA GLU A 51 -3.95 0.46 -1.67
C GLU A 51 -3.09 -0.38 -2.61
N LEU A 52 -1.86 0.05 -2.87
CA LEU A 52 -0.88 -0.74 -3.59
C LEU A 52 -0.50 -2.02 -2.83
N LEU A 53 -0.38 -1.96 -1.49
CA LEU A 53 -0.15 -3.14 -0.66
C LEU A 53 -1.33 -4.12 -0.71
N ILE A 54 -2.57 -3.62 -0.65
CA ILE A 54 -3.80 -4.43 -0.62
C ILE A 54 -4.09 -5.06 -1.98
N SER A 55 -4.17 -4.23 -3.02
CA SER A 55 -4.79 -4.58 -4.31
C SER A 55 -3.78 -4.81 -5.42
N LYS A 56 -2.49 -4.56 -5.18
CA LYS A 56 -1.45 -4.50 -6.22
C LYS A 56 -1.76 -3.49 -7.34
N THR A 57 -2.52 -2.44 -7.02
CA THR A 57 -2.83 -1.35 -7.95
C THR A 57 -2.18 -0.06 -7.48
N CYS A 58 -1.31 0.53 -8.31
CA CYS A 58 -0.72 1.83 -8.00
C CYS A 58 -1.71 2.98 -8.26
N ASP A 59 -1.49 4.11 -7.60
CA ASP A 59 -2.33 5.32 -7.71
C ASP A 59 -2.62 5.75 -9.16
N LYS A 60 -1.61 5.70 -10.03
CA LYS A 60 -1.77 6.05 -11.46
C LYS A 60 -2.74 5.11 -12.18
N CYS A 61 -2.65 3.81 -11.91
CA CYS A 61 -3.53 2.82 -12.52
C CYS A 61 -4.94 2.93 -11.94
N TRP A 62 -5.04 3.15 -10.63
CA TRP A 62 -6.32 3.36 -9.96
C TRP A 62 -7.07 4.56 -10.56
N LYS A 63 -6.41 5.71 -10.64
CA LYS A 63 -6.95 6.93 -11.30
C LYS A 63 -7.24 6.73 -12.78
N LYS A 64 -6.49 5.88 -13.50
CA LYS A 64 -6.82 5.56 -14.90
C LYS A 64 -8.09 4.71 -15.02
N MET A 65 -8.36 3.82 -14.07
CA MET A 65 -9.54 2.95 -14.08
C MET A 65 -10.80 3.64 -13.57
N TYR A 66 -10.65 4.52 -12.57
CA TYR A 66 -11.77 5.09 -11.80
C TYR A 66 -11.71 6.60 -11.62
N GLY A 67 -10.66 7.28 -12.09
CA GLY A 67 -10.45 8.72 -11.95
C GLY A 67 -11.11 9.56 -13.05
N ILE A 68 -12.29 9.13 -13.50
CA ILE A 68 -13.19 9.97 -14.28
C ILE A 68 -14.48 10.06 -13.47
N ASP A 69 -14.61 11.14 -12.72
CA ASP A 69 -15.87 11.80 -12.39
C ASP A 69 -15.52 13.25 -12.00
N ASP A 70 -15.22 14.05 -13.03
CA ASP A 70 -15.30 15.52 -12.98
C ASP A 70 -16.35 15.95 -14.04
N GLU A 71 -17.56 15.38 -13.98
CA GLU A 71 -18.78 15.98 -14.54
C GLU A 71 -19.96 15.63 -13.61
N GLU A 72 -20.09 16.37 -12.51
CA GLU A 72 -21.39 16.65 -11.86
C GLU A 72 -21.86 18.05 -12.26
#